data_AF-A0A1D4Z8K7-F1
#
_entry.id   AF-A0A1D4Z8K7-F1
#
_cell.length_a   1.000
_cell.length_b   1.000
_cell.length_c   1.000
_cell.angle_alpha   90.00
_cell.angle_beta   90.00
_cell.angle_gamma   90.00
#
_symmetry.space_group_name_H-M   'P 1'
#
loop_
_entity.id
_entity.type
_entity.pdbx_description
1 polymer ?
#
loop_
_entity_poly.entity_id
_entity_poly.type
_entity_poly.pdbx_seq_one_letter_code
_entity_poly.pdbx_strand_id
1 'polypeptide(L)' 'MDSFVNIDGTDNLLVLKTLPGNAQSIGAILDQINWEEVLGTICGDDTCLIICRSKEASDEIKSRIFNLL' A
#
# COMPACT_ATOMS: atom_id res chain seq x y z
N MET A 1 0.15 3.78 -11.71
CA MET A 1 0.92 2.54 -12.00
C MET A 1 2.38 2.81 -12.27
N ASP A 2 2.72 3.94 -12.89
CA ASP A 2 4.07 4.21 -13.41
C ASP A 2 5.17 4.38 -12.33
N SER A 3 4.78 4.52 -11.06
CA SER A 3 5.70 4.66 -9.92
C SER A 3 5.72 3.45 -8.98
N PHE A 4 5.01 2.36 -9.28
CA PHE A 4 5.08 1.13 -8.50
C PHE A 4 6.39 0.39 -8.75
N VAL A 5 7.02 -0.13 -7.69
CA VAL A 5 8.22 -0.97 -7.80
C VAL A 5 7.98 -2.36 -7.23
N ASN A 6 7.47 -2.46 -6.00
CA ASN A 6 7.22 -3.76 -5.35
C ASN A 6 6.22 -3.61 -4.19
N ILE A 7 5.57 -4.71 -3.80
CA ILE A 7 4.79 -4.80 -2.57
C ILE A 7 5.06 -6.13 -1.86
N ASP A 8 5.40 -6.06 -0.58
CA ASP A 8 5.55 -7.24 0.27
C ASP A 8 5.12 -6.94 1.70
N GLY A 9 5.04 -7.92 2.60
CA GLY A 9 4.53 -7.67 3.93
C GLY A 9 4.62 -8.83 4.91
N THR A 10 4.22 -8.57 6.15
CA THR A 10 4.14 -9.54 7.23
C THR A 10 2.91 -9.26 8.09
N ASP A 11 2.20 -10.32 8.47
CA ASP A 11 0.94 -10.24 9.22
C ASP A 11 -0.04 -9.22 8.59
N ASN A 12 -0.48 -8.20 9.31
CA ASN A 12 -1.39 -7.16 8.83
C ASN A 12 -0.67 -5.94 8.21
N LEU A 13 0.64 -6.02 7.97
CA LEU A 13 1.45 -4.90 7.48
C LEU A 13 1.93 -5.17 6.06
N LEU A 14 1.70 -4.21 5.15
CA LEU A 14 2.27 -4.22 3.80
C LEU A 14 3.23 -3.05 3.64
N VAL A 15 4.35 -3.31 2.96
CA VAL A 15 5.35 -2.34 2.55
C VAL A 15 5.28 -2.22 1.03
N LEU A 16 4.86 -1.04 0.58
CA LEU A 16 4.79 -0.67 -0.83
C LEU A 16 6.02 0.17 -1.18
N LYS A 17 6.85 -0.31 -2.10
CA LYS A 17 7.99 0.42 -2.65
C LYS A 17 7.58 1.12 -3.94
N THR A 18 7.99 2.37 -4.05
CA THR A 18 7.74 3.25 -5.20
C THR A 18 9.04 3.73 -5.81
N LEU A 19 8.96 4.41 -6.96
CA LEU A 19 10.07 5.25 -7.42
C LEU A 19 10.37 6.36 -6.39
N PRO A 20 11.61 6.86 -6.31
CA PRO A 20 11.99 7.94 -5.39
C PRO A 20 11.04 9.14 -5.47
N GLY A 21 10.72 9.74 -4.32
CA GLY A 21 9.83 10.89 -4.20
C GLY A 21 8.35 10.65 -4.50
N ASN A 22 7.90 9.41 -4.73
CA ASN A 22 6.52 9.12 -5.12
C ASN A 22 5.64 8.53 -4.02
N ALA A 23 6.21 8.13 -2.87
CA ALA A 23 5.46 7.41 -1.86
C ALA A 23 4.27 8.23 -1.33
N GLN A 24 4.48 9.51 -1.00
CA GLN A 24 3.39 10.40 -0.55
C GLN A 24 2.25 10.51 -1.57
N SER A 25 2.57 10.64 -2.87
CA SER A 25 1.56 10.72 -3.93
C SER A 25 0.73 9.44 -4.03
N ILE A 26 1.36 8.27 -3.90
CA ILE A 26 0.65 6.99 -3.89
C ILE A 26 -0.16 6.81 -2.61
N GLY A 27 0.38 7.21 -1.45
CA GLY A 27 -0.34 7.22 -0.17
C GLY A 27 -1.64 8.00 -0.25
N ALA A 28 -1.60 9.22 -0.82
CA ALA A 28 -2.79 10.04 -1.01
C ALA A 28 -3.85 9.37 -1.91
N ILE A 29 -3.43 8.60 -2.93
CA ILE A 29 -4.35 7.82 -3.76
C ILE A 29 -4.96 6.68 -2.94
N LEU A 30 -4.15 5.93 -2.20
CA LEU A 30 -4.63 4.83 -1.35
C LEU A 30 -5.64 5.32 -0.29
N ASP A 31 -5.38 6.46 0.34
CA ASP A 31 -6.27 7.07 1.32
C ASP A 31 -7.60 7.51 0.69
N GLN A 32 -7.60 7.98 -0.57
CA GLN A 32 -8.81 8.35 -1.29
C GLN A 32 -9.69 7.16 -1.69
N ILE A 33 -9.08 5.99 -1.92
CA ILE A 33 -9.82 4.76 -2.25
C ILE A 33 -10.66 4.28 -1.06
N ASN A 34 -10.24 4.62 0.17
CA ASN A 34 -10.99 4.36 1.41
C ASN A 34 -11.41 2.89 1.57
N TRP A 35 -10.47 1.97 1.34
CA TRP A 35 -10.67 0.53 1.57
C TRP A 35 -10.91 0.24 3.05
N GLU A 36 -12.02 -0.43 3.37
CA GLU A 36 -12.36 -0.77 4.75
C GLU A 36 -11.32 -1.68 5.41
N GLU A 37 -10.61 -2.47 4.60
CA GLU A 37 -9.54 -3.39 5.02
C GLU A 37 -8.28 -2.67 5.50
N VAL A 38 -8.10 -1.39 5.11
CA VAL A 38 -6.95 -0.55 5.47
C VAL A 38 -7.31 0.30 6.69
N LEU A 39 -6.49 0.20 7.73
CA LEU A 39 -6.57 1.07 8.90
C LEU A 39 -5.96 2.45 8.62
N GLY A 40 -4.88 2.49 7.84
CA GLY A 40 -4.23 3.72 7.40
C GLY A 40 -2.89 3.48 6.70
N THR A 41 -2.29 4.55 6.22
CA THR A 41 -0.99 4.54 5.54
C THR A 41 0.01 5.49 6.22
N ILE A 42 1.30 5.15 6.16
CA ILE A 42 2.41 6.03 6.55
C ILE A 42 3.43 6.01 5.42
N CYS A 43 3.61 7.14 4.75
CA CYS A 43 4.51 7.24 3.60
C CYS A 43 5.76 8.07 3.92
N GLY A 44 6.90 7.57 3.44
CA GLY A 44 8.17 8.27 3.41
C GLY A 44 8.44 8.87 2.02
N ASP A 45 9.66 8.66 1.51
CA ASP A 45 10.06 9.12 0.17
C ASP A 45 9.73 8.09 -0.94
N ASP A 46 10.19 6.86 -0.77
CA ASP A 46 10.09 5.77 -1.76
C ASP A 46 9.36 4.53 -1.21
N THR A 47 8.77 4.65 -0.03
CA THR A 47 8.17 3.56 0.73
C THR A 47 6.91 4.03 1.45
N CYS A 48 5.82 3.27 1.34
CA CYS A 48 4.64 3.41 2.18
C CYS A 48 4.43 2.14 3.01
N LEU A 49 4.21 2.31 4.31
CA LEU A 49 3.64 1.28 5.17
C LEU A 49 2.12 1.39 5.09
N ILE A 50 1.46 0.30 4.72
CA ILE A 50 0.01 0.16 4.72
C ILE A 50 -0.33 -0.77 5.89
N ILE A 51 -1.16 -0.28 6.81
CA ILE A 51 -1.58 -1.01 7.99
C ILE A 51 -2.98 -1.54 7.71
N CYS A 52 -3.14 -2.86 7.61
CA CYS A 52 -4.42 -3.52 7.40
C CYS A 52 -5.05 -3.94 8.74
N ARG A 53 -6.35 -4.20 8.73
CA ARG A 53 -7.09 -4.60 9.94
C ARG A 53 -6.82 -6.03 10.40
N SER A 54 -6.36 -6.89 9.51
CA SER A 54 -5.97 -8.27 9.79
C SER A 54 -4.98 -8.78 8.75
N LYS A 55 -4.45 -9.99 8.96
CA LYS A 55 -3.62 -10.69 7.99
C LYS A 55 -4.38 -10.94 6.68
N GLU A 56 -5.62 -11.41 6.77
CA GLU A 56 -6.47 -11.70 5.61
C GLU A 56 -6.76 -10.44 4.80
N ALA A 57 -7.03 -9.32 5.50
CA ALA A 57 -7.17 -8.01 4.88
C ALA A 57 -5.89 -7.60 4.13
N SER A 58 -4.71 -7.89 4.68
CA SER A 58 -3.45 -7.61 3.99
C SER A 58 -3.27 -8.44 2.72
N ASP A 59 -3.65 -9.72 2.73
CA ASP A 59 -3.56 -10.61 1.57
C ASP A 59 -4.52 -10.16 0.46
N GLU A 60 -5.72 -9.69 0.84
CA GLU A 60 -6.69 -9.10 -0.07
C GLU A 60 -6.17 -7.79 -0.68
N ILE A 61 -5.68 -6.85 0.13
CA ILE A 61 -5.13 -5.58 -0.36
C ILE A 61 -3.91 -5.81 -1.26
N LYS A 62 -3.02 -6.74 -0.90
CA LYS A 62 -1.87 -7.11 -1.75
C LYS A 62 -2.35 -7.60 -3.11
N SER A 63 -3.37 -8.45 -3.15
CA SER A 63 -3.96 -8.96 -4.40
C SER A 63 -4.65 -7.86 -5.22
N ARG A 64 -5.40 -6.95 -4.58
CA ARG A 64 -6.04 -5.80 -5.25
C ARG A 64 -5.00 -4.88 -5.88
N ILE A 65 -3.94 -4.52 -5.15
CA ILE A 65 -2.85 -3.66 -5.67
C ILE A 65 -2.16 -4.35 -6.85
N PHE A 66 -1.90 -5.65 -6.77
CA PHE A 66 -1.28 -6.42 -7.85
C PHE A 66 -2.15 -6.48 -9.11
N ASN A 67 -3.49 -6.55 -8.96
CA ASN A 67 -4.45 -6.59 -10.07
C ASN A 67 -4.75 -5.22 -10.68
N LEU A 68 -4.43 -4.13 -9.97
CA LEU A 68 -4.47 -2.80 -10.56
C LEU A 68 -3.33 -2.65 -11.57
N LEU A 69 -2.23 -3.40 -11.35
CA LEU A 69 -1.11 -3.83 -12.25
C LEU A 69 -1.40 -3.80 -13.75
#